data_AF-A0A9P7FZ37-F1
#
_entry.id   AF-A0A9P7FZ37-F1
#
_cell.length_a   1.000
_cell.length_b   1.000
_cell.length_c   1.000
_cell.angle_alpha   90.00
_cell.angle_beta   90.00
_cell.angle_gamma   90.00
#
_symmetry.space_group_name_H-M   'P 1'
#
loop_
_entity.id
_entity.type
_entity.pdbx_description
1 polymer ?
#
loop_
_entity_poly.entity_id
_entity_poly.type
_entity_poly.pdbx_seq_one_letter_code
_entity_poly.pdbx_strand_id
1 'polypeptide(L)'
;MGQSSGAQVIEGETFKLTILLTATGTKFVLLTSLTDASADAILQKVYEVYADAVMKNPFHTPEMPIRSEGFDSRITSLIGNGQGT
;
A
#
# COMPACT_ATOMS: atom_id res chain seq x y z
N MET A 1 4.53 -2.27 21.67
CA MET A 1 3.30 -2.51 20.90
C MET A 1 3.64 -3.54 19.84
N GLY A 2 3.15 -4.78 19.99
CA GLY A 2 3.58 -5.91 19.16
C GLY A 2 3.10 -5.77 17.73
N GLN A 3 4.01 -5.86 16.76
CA GLN A 3 3.63 -6.10 15.37
C GLN A 3 2.82 -7.40 15.35
N SER A 4 1.60 -7.36 14.80
CA SER A 4 0.83 -8.57 14.57
C SER A 4 1.66 -9.52 13.69
N SER A 5 1.83 -10.76 14.13
CA SER A 5 2.69 -11.80 13.55
C SER A 5 2.14 -12.42 12.26
N GLY A 6 1.28 -11.68 11.53
CA GLY A 6 0.74 -12.14 10.25
C GLY A 6 1.83 -12.21 9.18
N ALA A 7 1.58 -12.94 8.09
CA ALA A 7 2.51 -12.99 6.97
C ALA A 7 2.81 -11.57 6.47
N GLN A 8 4.10 -11.22 6.44
CA GLN A 8 4.60 -9.93 5.96
C GLN A 8 5.08 -10.02 4.50
N VAL A 9 5.47 -11.22 4.07
CA VAL A 9 5.96 -11.50 2.72
C VAL A 9 5.46 -12.88 2.28
N ILE A 10 4.98 -12.97 1.05
CA ILE A 10 4.65 -14.23 0.36
C ILE A 10 5.36 -14.21 -0.99
N GLU A 11 6.20 -15.21 -1.24
CA GLU A 11 6.93 -15.36 -2.50
C GLU A 11 6.31 -16.47 -3.34
N GLY A 12 5.93 -16.14 -4.57
CA GLY A 12 5.59 -17.09 -5.62
C GLY A 12 6.79 -17.31 -6.55
N GLU A 13 6.58 -18.04 -7.64
CA GLU A 13 7.65 -18.34 -8.60
C GLU A 13 8.13 -17.09 -9.37
N THR A 14 7.25 -16.12 -9.59
CA THR A 14 7.52 -14.94 -10.43
C THR A 14 7.24 -13.61 -9.73
N PHE A 15 6.68 -13.65 -8.52
CA PHE A 15 6.26 -12.45 -7.81
C PHE A 15 6.55 -12.54 -6.32
N LYS A 16 6.74 -11.38 -5.72
CA LYS A 16 6.81 -11.19 -4.27
C LYS A 16 5.68 -10.28 -3.83
N LEU A 17 4.89 -10.75 -2.88
CA LEU A 17 3.81 -10.02 -2.27
C LEU A 17 4.27 -9.56 -0.88
N THR A 18 4.38 -8.25 -0.70
CA THR A 18 4.74 -7.63 0.59
C THR A 18 3.50 -7.01 1.22
N ILE A 19 3.33 -7.21 2.53
CA ILE A 19 2.16 -6.76 3.30
C ILE A 19 2.60 -5.82 4.42
N LEU A 20 2.11 -4.59 4.38
CA LEU A 20 2.19 -3.64 5.49
C LEU A 20 0.86 -3.64 6.26
N LEU A 21 0.88 -4.05 7.53
CA LEU A 21 -0.26 -3.97 8.44
C LEU A 21 -0.09 -2.76 9.37
N THR A 22 -1.05 -1.83 9.29
CA THR A 22 -1.08 -0.62 10.14
C THR A 22 -1.64 -0.89 11.53
N ALA A 23 -1.41 0.03 12.47
CA ALA A 23 -1.92 -0.06 13.84
C ALA A 23 -3.46 -0.08 13.93
N THR A 24 -4.15 0.47 12.93
CA THR A 24 -5.63 0.47 12.84
C THR A 24 -6.18 -0.77 12.14
N GLY A 25 -5.33 -1.72 11.74
CA GLY A 25 -5.75 -2.97 11.12
C GLY A 25 -5.82 -2.96 9.59
N THR A 26 -5.63 -1.82 8.94
CA THR A 26 -5.61 -1.73 7.47
C THR A 26 -4.36 -2.40 6.91
N LYS A 27 -4.53 -3.28 5.92
CA LYS A 27 -3.45 -3.98 5.21
C LYS A 27 -3.23 -3.34 3.84
N PHE A 28 -1.99 -2.95 3.57
CA PHE A 28 -1.53 -2.57 2.23
C PHE A 28 -0.73 -3.74 1.66
N VAL A 29 -1.03 -4.10 0.42
CA VAL A 29 -0.42 -5.24 -0.26
C VAL A 29 0.17 -4.75 -1.57
N LEU A 30 1.46 -5.05 -1.80
CA LEU A 30 2.15 -4.72 -3.03
C LEU A 30 2.73 -5.99 -3.65
N LEU A 31 2.43 -6.20 -4.94
CA LEU A 31 3.05 -7.24 -5.74
C LEU A 31 4.21 -6.63 -6.52
N THR A 32 5.35 -7.29 -6.48
CA THR A 32 6.59 -6.89 -7.15
C THR A 32 7.25 -8.10 -7.80
N SER A 33 8.30 -7.88 -8.60
CA SER A 33 9.19 -8.97 -9.02
C SER A 33 10.02 -9.46 -7.82
N LEU A 34 10.59 -10.66 -7.92
CA LEU A 34 11.40 -11.24 -6.83
C LEU A 34 12.63 -10.39 -6.45
N THR A 35 13.14 -9.59 -7.38
CA THR A 35 14.35 -8.78 -7.19
C THR A 35 14.09 -7.37 -6.67
N ASP A 36 12.83 -6.94 -6.62
CA ASP A 36 12.48 -5.60 -6.17
C ASP A 36 12.59 -5.49 -4.65
N ALA A 37 13.53 -4.65 -4.19
CA ALA A 37 13.76 -4.38 -2.78
C ALA A 37 13.05 -3.12 -2.28
N SER A 38 12.30 -2.42 -3.13
CA SER A 38 11.68 -1.13 -2.81
C SER A 38 10.31 -1.23 -2.14
N ALA A 39 9.76 -2.44 -2.04
CA ALA A 39 8.37 -2.67 -1.63
C ALA A 39 8.01 -2.05 -0.27
N ASP A 40 8.87 -2.20 0.75
CA ASP A 40 8.60 -1.64 2.08
C ASP A 40 8.57 -0.10 2.06
N ALA A 41 9.49 0.52 1.32
CA ALA A 41 9.55 1.97 1.20
C ALA A 41 8.36 2.52 0.41
N ILE A 42 7.91 1.81 -0.64
CA ILE A 42 6.71 2.16 -1.39
C ILE A 42 5.48 2.05 -0.50
N LEU A 43 5.30 0.93 0.20
CA LEU A 43 4.15 0.70 1.08
C LEU A 43 4.06 1.75 2.19
N GLN A 44 5.20 2.17 2.75
CA GLN A 44 5.23 3.25 3.75
C GLN A 44 4.71 4.57 3.16
N LYS A 45 5.14 4.95 1.95
CA LYS A 45 4.64 6.16 1.27
C LYS A 45 3.17 6.04 0.87
N VAL A 46 2.71 4.86 0.46
CA VAL A 46 1.27 4.60 0.21
C VAL A 46 0.46 4.82 1.48
N TYR A 47 0.95 4.36 2.63
CA TYR A 47 0.28 4.57 3.92
C TYR A 47 0.19 6.06 4.28
N GLU A 48 1.25 6.84 4.05
CA GLU A 48 1.22 8.30 4.24
C GLU A 48 0.17 8.97 3.35
N VAL A 49 0.12 8.62 2.07
CA VAL A 49 -0.90 9.13 1.12
C VAL A 49 -2.30 8.74 1.56
N TYR A 50 -2.51 7.52 2.04
CA TYR A 50 -3.80 7.07 2.57
C TYR A 50 -4.22 7.86 3.81
N ALA A 51 -3.31 8.05 4.77
CA ALA A 51 -3.58 8.82 5.97
C ALA A 51 -3.98 10.26 5.64
N ASP A 52 -3.34 10.87 4.64
CA ASP A 52 -3.60 12.26 4.26
C ASP A 52 -4.85 12.45 3.40
N ALA A 53 -5.05 11.61 2.38
CA ALA A 53 -6.09 11.83 1.38
C ALA A 53 -7.39 11.10 1.68
N VAL A 54 -7.36 10.07 2.53
CA VAL A 54 -8.52 9.22 2.85
C VAL A 54 -8.98 9.42 4.28
N MET A 55 -8.10 9.22 5.27
CA MET A 55 -8.48 9.28 6.68
C MET A 55 -8.85 10.69 7.16
N LYS A 56 -8.34 11.73 6.50
CA LYS A 56 -8.71 13.13 6.80
C LYS A 56 -9.98 13.59 6.08
N ASN A 57 -10.52 12.81 5.16
CA ASN A 57 -11.72 13.20 4.41
C ASN A 57 -12.97 12.93 5.26
N PRO A 58 -13.71 13.97 5.70
CA PRO A 58 -14.89 13.80 6.57
C PRO A 58 -16.06 13.07 5.89
N PHE A 59 -16.02 12.92 4.56
CA PHE A 59 -17.03 12.19 3.79
C PHE A 59 -16.63 10.74 3.50
N HIS A 60 -15.44 10.31 3.90
CA HIS A 60 -15.02 8.92 3.76
C HIS A 60 -15.52 8.09 4.94
N THR A 61 -16.43 7.17 4.66
CA THR A 61 -16.82 6.15 5.62
C THR A 61 -15.79 5.01 5.59
N PRO A 62 -15.23 4.60 6.74
CA PRO A 62 -14.39 3.40 6.82
C PRO A 62 -15.08 2.19 6.16
N GLU A 63 -14.28 1.26 5.63
CA GLU A 63 -14.73 0.06 4.92
C GLU A 63 -15.43 0.29 3.56
N MET A 64 -15.64 1.55 3.15
CA MET A 64 -16.08 1.86 1.80
C MET A 64 -14.88 1.95 0.83
N PRO A 65 -15.08 1.70 -0.48
CA PRO A 65 -14.04 1.92 -1.47
C PRO A 65 -13.49 3.35 -1.43
N ILE A 66 -12.17 3.49 -1.58
CA ILE A 66 -11.54 4.80 -1.71
C ILE A 66 -11.95 5.40 -3.06
N ARG A 67 -12.64 6.53 -3.04
CA ARG A 67 -13.06 7.29 -4.23
C ARG A 67 -12.49 8.70 -4.14
N SER A 68 -11.21 8.84 -4.48
CA SER A 68 -10.49 10.10 -4.35
C SER A 68 -9.49 10.24 -5.50
N GLU A 69 -9.79 11.10 -6.46
CA GLU A 69 -8.89 11.38 -7.60
C GLU A 69 -7.51 11.85 -7.14
N GLY A 70 -7.46 12.59 -6.02
CA GLY A 70 -6.21 13.05 -5.42
C GLY A 70 -5.40 11.90 -4.79
N PHE A 71 -6.06 10.88 -4.24
CA PHE A 71 -5.39 9.65 -3.81
C PHE A 71 -4.85 8.91 -5.03
N ASP A 72 -5.69 8.67 -6.04
CA ASP A 72 -5.32 7.92 -7.24
C ASP A 72 -4.12 8.54 -7.97
N SER A 73 -4.15 9.85 -8.21
CA SER A 73 -3.06 10.57 -8.87
C SER A 73 -1.72 10.47 -8.12
N ARG A 74 -1.74 10.51 -6.79
CA ARG A 74 -0.53 10.38 -5.96
C ARG A 74 0.01 8.95 -5.98
N ILE A 75 -0.86 7.94 -5.92
CA ILE A 75 -0.46 6.54 -6.03
C ILE A 75 0.13 6.24 -7.42
N THR A 76 -0.49 6.73 -8.49
CA THR A 76 0.04 6.60 -9.85
C THR A 76 1.41 7.28 -9.98
N SER A 77 1.61 8.44 -9.37
CA SER A 77 2.92 9.12 -9.38
C SER A 77 3.99 8.37 -8.58
N LEU A 78 3.57 7.63 -7.54
CA LEU A 78 4.47 6.87 -6.66
C LEU A 78 4.96 5.57 -7.31
N ILE A 79 4.05 4.84 -7.96
CA ILE A 79 4.31 3.51 -8.52
C ILE A 79 4.62 3.58 -10.02
N GLY A 80 4.26 4.68 -10.69
CA GLY A 80 4.26 4.79 -12.13
C GLY A 80 3.09 4.02 -12.76
N ASN A 81 2.96 4.08 -14.09
CA ASN A 81 1.91 3.38 -14.84
C ASN A 81 2.14 1.85 -14.98
N GLY A 82 3.01 1.24 -14.15
CA GLY A 82 3.32 -0.18 -14.23
C GLY A 82 4.09 -0.60 -15.49
N GLN A 83 4.68 0.33 -16.25
CA GLN A 83 5.62 0.00 -17.32
C GLN A 83 7.04 -0.06 -16.73
N GLY A 84 7.53 -1.29 -16.60
CA GLY A 84 8.81 -1.62 -16.01
C GLY A 84 10.01 -0.99 -16.70
N THR A 85 11.07 -0.83 -15.91
CA THR A 85 12.46 -1.03 -16.37
C THR A 85 12.75 -2.51 -16.45
#